data_AF-A0A3D4LKB3-F1
#
_entry.id   AF-A0A3D4LKB3-F1
#
_cell.length_a   1.000
_cell.length_b   1.000
_cell.length_c   1.000
_cell.angle_alpha   90.00
_cell.angle_beta   90.00
_cell.angle_gamma   90.00
#
_symmetry.space_group_name_H-M   'P 1'
#
loop_
_entity.id
_entity.type
_entity.pdbx_description
1 polymer ?
#
loop_
_entity_poly.entity_id
_entity_poly.type
_entity_poly.pdbx_seq_one_letter_code
_entity_poly.pdbx_strand_id
1 'polypeptide(L)'
;TAKAFTMVDEIKGNRVAILTEAGGPGVIAMDEIGLHDDVKMAKFSKETEDKLREVLPAMALISHPDGYVDMTAAADGPQHAEALEILLRDEGVDAVLLLSVPPTFLTPTEIADYVNSKMALAKEYKKPVFACFLAGNWVKDAHIMMEESGIPTFEMPQRAAKALVNLIKYNKYIKELEEAN
;
A
#
# COMPACT_ATOMS: atom_id res chain seq x y z
N THR A 1 -8.23 12.63 -1.39
CA THR A 1 -7.10 13.56 -1.18
C THR A 1 -7.07 14.14 0.21
N ALA A 2 -8.03 14.98 0.64
CA ALA A 2 -7.98 15.61 1.98
C ALA A 2 -7.62 14.66 3.15
N LYS A 3 -8.28 13.48 3.23
CA LYS A 3 -7.97 12.44 4.24
C LYS A 3 -6.48 12.07 4.30
N ALA A 4 -5.81 11.94 3.16
CA ALA A 4 -4.39 11.59 3.11
C ALA A 4 -3.53 12.69 3.75
N PHE A 5 -3.82 13.96 3.44
CA PHE A 5 -3.08 15.11 3.96
C PHE A 5 -3.33 15.35 5.45
N THR A 6 -4.45 14.87 6.00
CA THR A 6 -4.75 14.98 7.43
C THR A 6 -4.13 13.86 8.26
N MET A 7 -3.78 12.73 7.63
CA MET A 7 -3.35 11.52 8.35
C MET A 7 -1.88 11.18 8.11
N VAL A 8 -1.28 11.68 7.04
CA VAL A 8 0.10 11.42 6.66
C VAL A 8 0.82 12.74 6.51
N ASP A 9 1.82 12.96 7.36
CA ASP A 9 2.58 14.22 7.40
C ASP A 9 3.48 14.38 6.17
N GLU A 10 4.20 13.33 5.79
CA GLU A 10 5.22 13.38 4.75
C GLU A 10 5.40 12.03 4.04
N ILE A 11 5.62 12.08 2.72
CA ILE A 11 6.21 11.00 1.93
C ILE A 11 7.58 11.46 1.41
N LYS A 12 8.64 10.75 1.79
CA LYS A 12 10.02 11.14 1.47
C LYS A 12 10.44 10.94 0.02
N GLY A 13 9.70 10.12 -0.71
CA GLY A 13 10.03 9.75 -2.08
C GLY A 13 8.79 9.48 -2.91
N ASN A 14 8.99 8.85 -4.07
CA ASN A 14 7.94 8.68 -5.07
C ASN A 14 7.84 7.27 -5.63
N ARG A 15 8.48 6.28 -4.98
CA ARG A 15 8.45 4.86 -5.38
C ARG A 15 7.37 4.12 -4.59
N VAL A 16 6.33 3.68 -5.30
CA VAL A 16 5.14 3.09 -4.70
C VAL A 16 5.12 1.60 -4.93
N ALA A 17 4.95 0.84 -3.86
CA ALA A 17 4.61 -0.58 -3.94
C ALA A 17 3.10 -0.76 -3.87
N ILE A 18 2.54 -1.67 -4.68
CA ILE A 18 1.16 -2.12 -4.54
C ILE A 18 1.19 -3.54 -3.99
N LEU A 19 0.41 -3.76 -2.93
CA LEU A 19 0.19 -5.06 -2.33
C LEU A 19 -1.30 -5.37 -2.41
N THR A 20 -1.65 -6.51 -2.99
CA THR A 20 -3.05 -6.93 -3.17
C THR A 20 -3.17 -8.45 -3.13
N GLU A 21 -4.32 -8.97 -2.75
CA GLU A 21 -4.72 -10.37 -2.97
C GLU A 21 -5.67 -10.51 -4.18
N ALA A 22 -6.02 -9.39 -4.82
CA ALA A 22 -6.93 -9.32 -5.95
C ALA A 22 -6.34 -8.49 -7.11
N GLY A 23 -6.10 -9.14 -8.23
CA GLY A 23 -5.48 -8.53 -9.41
C GLY A 23 -6.22 -7.30 -9.96
N GLY A 24 -7.55 -7.36 -10.08
CA GLY A 24 -8.37 -6.30 -10.67
C GLY A 24 -8.20 -4.92 -10.02
N PRO A 25 -8.43 -4.78 -8.70
CA PRO A 25 -8.12 -3.56 -7.96
C PRO A 25 -6.69 -3.07 -8.15
N GLY A 26 -5.73 -4.00 -8.17
CA GLY A 26 -4.32 -3.72 -8.41
C GLY A 26 -4.06 -3.03 -9.75
N VAL A 27 -4.64 -3.56 -10.84
CA VAL A 27 -4.53 -2.96 -12.17
C VAL A 27 -5.16 -1.57 -12.21
N ILE A 28 -6.33 -1.37 -11.62
CA ILE A 28 -6.98 -0.05 -11.55
C ILE A 28 -6.09 0.97 -10.83
N ALA A 29 -5.44 0.57 -9.73
CA ALA A 29 -4.52 1.44 -9.00
C ALA A 29 -3.25 1.73 -9.80
N MET A 30 -2.68 0.74 -10.50
CA MET A 30 -1.53 0.94 -11.40
C MET A 30 -1.88 1.90 -12.54
N ASP A 31 -3.05 1.77 -13.15
CA ASP A 31 -3.50 2.66 -14.22
C ASP A 31 -3.58 4.11 -13.71
N GLU A 32 -4.19 4.35 -12.54
CA GLU A 32 -4.25 5.70 -11.95
C GLU A 32 -2.85 6.26 -11.63
N ILE A 33 -1.93 5.44 -11.09
CA ILE A 33 -0.54 5.86 -10.84
C ILE A 33 0.16 6.19 -12.17
N GLY A 34 -0.06 5.37 -13.21
CA GLY A 34 0.54 5.53 -14.53
C GLY A 34 0.13 6.80 -15.28
N LEU A 35 -0.91 7.51 -14.83
CA LEU A 35 -1.30 8.83 -15.34
C LEU A 35 -0.38 9.97 -14.86
N HIS A 36 0.64 9.66 -14.05
CA HIS A 36 1.40 10.67 -13.31
C HIS A 36 2.90 10.40 -13.31
N ASP A 37 3.66 11.17 -14.11
CA ASP A 37 5.12 11.05 -14.25
C ASP A 37 5.92 11.32 -12.96
N ASP A 38 5.32 12.02 -11.99
CA ASP A 38 5.94 12.33 -10.69
C ASP A 38 6.07 11.11 -9.78
N VAL A 39 5.36 10.01 -10.08
CA VAL A 39 5.29 8.80 -9.26
C VAL A 39 5.78 7.61 -10.06
N LYS A 40 6.50 6.71 -9.41
CA LYS A 40 7.07 5.52 -10.02
C LYS A 40 6.61 4.29 -9.26
N MET A 41 6.42 3.20 -9.98
CA MET A 41 6.36 1.90 -9.33
C MET A 41 7.72 1.59 -8.70
N ALA A 42 7.70 1.05 -7.49
CA ALA A 42 8.91 0.65 -6.77
C ALA A 42 9.67 -0.44 -7.54
N LYS A 43 10.98 -0.52 -7.34
CA LYS A 43 11.79 -1.63 -7.83
C LYS A 43 12.32 -2.37 -6.62
N PHE A 44 11.88 -3.62 -6.45
CA PHE A 44 12.24 -4.41 -5.30
C PHE A 44 13.67 -4.92 -5.42
N SER A 45 14.35 -5.03 -4.29
CA SER A 45 15.62 -5.73 -4.23
C SER A 45 15.41 -7.22 -4.49
N LYS A 46 16.46 -7.91 -4.98
CA LYS A 46 16.40 -9.37 -5.17
C LYS A 46 16.10 -10.09 -3.85
N GLU A 47 16.65 -9.60 -2.75
CA GLU A 47 16.40 -10.12 -1.41
C GLU A 47 14.92 -9.98 -1.00
N THR A 48 14.30 -8.83 -1.29
CA THR A 48 12.88 -8.60 -1.05
C THR A 48 12.02 -9.56 -1.85
N GLU A 49 12.31 -9.72 -3.14
CA GLU A 49 11.55 -10.65 -3.97
C GLU A 49 11.68 -12.10 -3.49
N ASP A 50 12.88 -12.50 -3.03
CA ASP A 50 13.11 -13.85 -2.53
C ASP A 50 12.38 -14.09 -1.21
N LYS A 51 12.42 -13.13 -0.27
CA LYS A 51 11.63 -13.19 0.97
C LYS A 51 10.13 -13.24 0.70
N LEU A 52 9.63 -12.47 -0.26
CA LEU A 52 8.21 -12.53 -0.66
C LEU A 52 7.85 -13.92 -1.20
N ARG A 53 8.71 -14.55 -2.01
CA ARG A 53 8.48 -15.90 -2.54
C ARG A 53 8.48 -16.98 -1.45
N GLU A 54 9.22 -16.77 -0.37
CA GLU A 54 9.28 -17.71 0.76
C GLU A 54 7.99 -17.69 1.59
N VAL A 55 7.41 -16.50 1.81
CA VAL A 55 6.22 -16.36 2.67
C VAL A 55 4.92 -16.46 1.91
N LEU A 56 4.89 -16.05 0.64
CA LEU A 56 3.65 -15.99 -0.15
C LEU A 56 3.33 -17.32 -0.85
N PRO A 57 2.04 -17.54 -1.17
CA PRO A 57 1.63 -18.66 -1.99
C PRO A 57 2.40 -18.73 -3.34
N ALA A 58 2.75 -19.93 -3.82
CA ALA A 58 3.63 -20.13 -4.99
C ALA A 58 3.14 -19.52 -6.32
N MET A 59 1.84 -19.22 -6.40
CA MET A 59 1.17 -18.61 -7.56
C MET A 59 1.04 -17.09 -7.43
N ALA A 60 1.56 -16.51 -6.35
CA ALA A 60 1.65 -15.07 -6.18
C ALA A 60 2.50 -14.44 -7.29
N LEU A 61 2.08 -13.28 -7.76
CA LEU A 61 2.84 -12.47 -8.71
C LEU A 61 3.67 -11.47 -7.92
N ILE A 62 4.98 -11.54 -8.05
CA ILE A 62 5.92 -10.68 -7.33
C ILE A 62 6.79 -9.98 -8.36
N SER A 63 6.76 -8.65 -8.42
CA SER A 63 7.58 -7.85 -9.33
C SER A 63 7.29 -8.11 -10.82
N HIS A 64 6.03 -8.45 -11.15
CA HIS A 64 5.57 -8.66 -12.53
C HIS A 64 4.21 -7.96 -12.74
N PRO A 65 4.18 -6.62 -12.90
CA PRO A 65 5.31 -5.69 -13.16
C PRO A 65 6.07 -5.22 -11.90
N ASP A 66 7.16 -4.46 -12.10
CA ASP A 66 7.93 -3.80 -11.02
C ASP A 66 6.97 -3.16 -10.00
N GLY A 67 7.26 -3.35 -8.70
CA GLY A 67 6.52 -2.67 -7.63
C GLY A 67 5.14 -3.26 -7.33
N TYR A 68 4.75 -4.32 -8.02
CA TYR A 68 3.45 -4.97 -7.88
C TYR A 68 3.58 -6.34 -7.20
N VAL A 69 2.75 -6.58 -6.18
CA VAL A 69 2.61 -7.87 -5.51
C VAL A 69 1.14 -8.27 -5.47
N ASP A 70 0.79 -9.33 -6.19
CA ASP A 70 -0.49 -10.03 -6.06
C ASP A 70 -0.26 -11.32 -5.25
N MET A 71 -0.62 -11.30 -3.98
CA MET A 71 -0.52 -12.43 -3.04
C MET A 71 -1.51 -13.55 -3.36
N THR A 72 -2.48 -13.28 -4.23
CA THR A 72 -3.65 -14.10 -4.55
C THR A 72 -4.63 -14.24 -3.38
N ALA A 73 -5.90 -14.54 -3.72
CA ALA A 73 -6.94 -14.75 -2.72
C ALA A 73 -6.69 -15.94 -1.77
N ALA A 74 -5.65 -16.76 -2.02
CA ALA A 74 -5.24 -17.84 -1.12
C ALA A 74 -4.40 -17.36 0.07
N ALA A 75 -3.94 -16.10 0.07
CA ALA A 75 -3.13 -15.56 1.14
C ALA A 75 -3.94 -15.38 2.44
N ASP A 76 -3.36 -15.80 3.56
CA ASP A 76 -3.96 -15.65 4.88
C ASP A 76 -3.61 -14.30 5.54
N GLY A 77 -4.22 -14.01 6.70
CA GLY A 77 -3.98 -12.78 7.45
C GLY A 77 -2.50 -12.53 7.79
N PRO A 78 -1.78 -13.51 8.39
CA PRO A 78 -0.34 -13.40 8.61
C PRO A 78 0.47 -13.04 7.35
N GLN A 79 0.17 -13.66 6.21
CA GLN A 79 0.85 -13.38 4.95
C GLN A 79 0.68 -11.92 4.47
N HIS A 80 -0.46 -11.28 4.74
CA HIS A 80 -0.65 -9.85 4.45
C HIS A 80 0.32 -8.99 5.28
N ALA A 81 0.45 -9.29 6.58
CA ALA A 81 1.32 -8.55 7.47
C ALA A 81 2.81 -8.80 7.17
N GLU A 82 3.20 -10.03 6.86
CA GLU A 82 4.58 -10.38 6.52
C GLU A 82 4.99 -9.74 5.19
N ALA A 83 4.14 -9.80 4.16
CA ALA A 83 4.42 -9.15 2.88
C ALA A 83 4.53 -7.63 3.04
N LEU A 84 3.64 -7.00 3.81
CA LEU A 84 3.71 -5.57 4.10
C LEU A 84 5.03 -5.22 4.83
N GLU A 85 5.42 -5.99 5.84
CA GLU A 85 6.68 -5.79 6.56
C GLU A 85 7.90 -5.88 5.62
N ILE A 86 7.93 -6.89 4.74
CA ILE A 86 9.02 -7.07 3.78
C ILE A 86 9.12 -5.84 2.85
N LEU A 87 7.99 -5.35 2.34
CA LEU A 87 7.95 -4.16 1.49
C LEU A 87 8.37 -2.88 2.23
N LEU A 88 7.95 -2.71 3.49
CA LEU A 88 8.33 -1.55 4.30
C LEU A 88 9.83 -1.53 4.60
N ARG A 89 10.51 -2.68 4.64
CA ARG A 89 11.96 -2.77 4.85
C ARG A 89 12.77 -2.50 3.58
N ASP A 90 12.19 -2.65 2.39
CA ASP A 90 12.90 -2.47 1.12
C ASP A 90 13.25 -1.00 0.86
N GLU A 91 14.53 -0.67 0.70
CA GLU A 91 15.01 0.68 0.36
C GLU A 91 14.51 1.19 -1.00
N GLY A 92 14.02 0.30 -1.87
CA GLY A 92 13.35 0.54 -3.14
C GLY A 92 11.93 1.10 -3.02
N VAL A 93 11.34 1.07 -1.81
CA VAL A 93 9.94 1.43 -1.53
C VAL A 93 9.88 2.68 -0.65
N ASP A 94 9.08 3.67 -1.06
CA ASP A 94 8.83 4.91 -0.30
C ASP A 94 7.43 4.95 0.31
N ALA A 95 6.46 4.27 -0.30
CA ALA A 95 5.10 4.13 0.20
C ALA A 95 4.47 2.81 -0.27
N VAL A 96 3.50 2.27 0.49
CA VAL A 96 2.76 1.06 0.13
C VAL A 96 1.28 1.40 -0.05
N LEU A 97 0.69 0.92 -1.13
CA LEU A 97 -0.75 0.90 -1.36
C LEU A 97 -1.27 -0.53 -1.20
N LEU A 98 -1.92 -0.79 -0.06
CA LEU A 98 -2.60 -2.05 0.21
C LEU A 98 -4.01 -2.01 -0.38
N LEU A 99 -4.35 -2.98 -1.21
CA LEU A 99 -5.67 -3.13 -1.82
C LEU A 99 -6.22 -4.49 -1.42
N SER A 100 -7.40 -4.52 -0.82
CA SER A 100 -7.99 -5.74 -0.33
C SER A 100 -9.44 -5.89 -0.78
N VAL A 101 -9.75 -7.11 -1.23
CA VAL A 101 -11.10 -7.62 -1.48
C VAL A 101 -11.24 -8.86 -0.59
N PRO A 102 -11.54 -8.68 0.71
CA PRO A 102 -11.44 -9.76 1.67
C PRO A 102 -12.32 -10.95 1.26
N PRO A 103 -11.75 -12.16 1.14
CA PRO A 103 -12.51 -13.34 0.76
C PRO A 103 -13.47 -13.73 1.89
N THR A 104 -14.47 -14.55 1.59
CA THR A 104 -15.53 -14.87 2.58
C THR A 104 -15.05 -15.68 3.78
N PHE A 105 -13.87 -16.28 3.72
CA PHE A 105 -13.28 -17.08 4.79
C PHE A 105 -12.23 -16.32 5.63
N LEU A 106 -11.86 -15.10 5.25
CA LEU A 106 -10.94 -14.24 5.98
C LEU A 106 -11.58 -12.87 6.15
N THR A 107 -11.90 -12.49 7.39
CA THR A 107 -12.69 -11.27 7.61
C THR A 107 -11.85 -10.01 7.37
N PRO A 108 -12.47 -8.92 6.88
CA PRO A 108 -11.80 -7.63 6.71
C PRO A 108 -11.11 -7.15 7.99
N THR A 109 -11.73 -7.37 9.14
CA THR A 109 -11.21 -6.97 10.46
C THR A 109 -10.00 -7.78 10.86
N GLU A 110 -9.95 -9.08 10.56
CA GLU A 110 -8.75 -9.90 10.79
C GLU A 110 -7.57 -9.39 9.94
N ILE A 111 -7.79 -9.10 8.66
CA ILE A 111 -6.74 -8.52 7.79
C ILE A 111 -6.26 -7.18 8.38
N ALA A 112 -7.20 -6.33 8.80
CA ALA A 112 -6.87 -5.05 9.42
C ALA A 112 -6.04 -5.22 10.70
N ASP A 113 -6.37 -6.17 11.59
CA ASP A 113 -5.60 -6.45 12.81
C ASP A 113 -4.16 -6.88 12.48
N TYR A 114 -3.99 -7.80 11.53
CA TYR A 114 -2.67 -8.26 11.11
C TYR A 114 -1.84 -7.12 10.50
N VAL A 115 -2.44 -6.31 9.62
CA VAL A 115 -1.77 -5.15 9.02
C VAL A 115 -1.41 -4.10 10.07
N ASN A 116 -2.34 -3.77 10.98
CA ASN A 116 -2.14 -2.79 12.03
C ASN A 116 -1.00 -3.19 12.98
N SER A 117 -0.77 -4.49 13.19
CA SER A 117 0.36 -5.00 13.98
C SER A 117 1.73 -4.55 13.43
N LYS A 118 1.82 -4.19 12.15
CA LYS A 118 3.06 -3.76 11.48
C LYS A 118 3.21 -2.24 11.38
N MET A 119 2.23 -1.45 11.84
CA MET A 119 2.27 0.01 11.67
C MET A 119 3.36 0.71 12.49
N ALA A 120 3.91 0.07 13.52
CA ALA A 120 5.12 0.55 14.17
C ALA A 120 6.31 0.62 13.19
N LEU A 121 6.45 -0.36 12.29
CA LEU A 121 7.49 -0.38 11.26
C LEU A 121 7.27 0.72 10.22
N ALA A 122 6.03 0.92 9.77
CA ALA A 122 5.72 2.01 8.84
C ALA A 122 6.18 3.38 9.38
N LYS A 123 5.99 3.61 10.70
CA LYS A 123 6.47 4.82 11.40
C LYS A 123 8.00 4.84 11.54
N GLU A 124 8.61 3.71 11.89
CA GLU A 124 10.07 3.56 12.02
C GLU A 124 10.80 3.90 10.70
N TYR A 125 10.37 3.29 9.60
CA TYR A 125 10.94 3.51 8.26
C TYR A 125 10.43 4.79 7.59
N LYS A 126 9.45 5.47 8.19
CA LYS A 126 8.80 6.68 7.64
C LYS A 126 8.25 6.44 6.23
N LYS A 127 7.62 5.29 6.03
CA LYS A 127 6.99 4.86 4.77
C LYS A 127 5.50 4.67 5.02
N PRO A 128 4.65 5.61 4.60
CA PRO A 128 3.24 5.51 4.89
C PRO A 128 2.58 4.40 4.08
N VAL A 129 1.56 3.82 4.69
CA VAL A 129 0.68 2.83 4.06
C VAL A 129 -0.64 3.52 3.75
N PHE A 130 -1.18 3.29 2.56
CA PHE A 130 -2.52 3.68 2.16
C PHE A 130 -3.31 2.40 1.93
N ALA A 131 -4.60 2.40 2.26
CA ALA A 131 -5.43 1.21 2.12
C ALA A 131 -6.67 1.45 1.25
N CYS A 132 -7.09 0.41 0.55
CA CYS A 132 -8.41 0.31 -0.03
C CYS A 132 -9.00 -1.05 0.30
N PHE A 133 -10.11 -1.08 1.03
CA PHE A 133 -10.85 -2.32 1.29
C PHE A 133 -12.19 -2.25 0.56
N LEU A 134 -12.53 -3.31 -0.18
CA LEU A 134 -13.72 -3.43 -1.02
C LEU A 134 -14.61 -4.59 -0.52
N ALA A 135 -15.94 -4.47 -0.43
CA ALA A 135 -16.77 -3.30 -0.70
C ALA A 135 -17.98 -3.21 0.25
N GLY A 136 -18.54 -2.00 0.36
CA GLY A 136 -19.77 -1.74 1.10
C GLY A 136 -19.67 -1.98 2.60
N ASN A 137 -20.78 -2.39 3.21
CA ASN A 137 -20.85 -2.55 4.67
C ASN A 137 -19.93 -3.66 5.21
N TRP A 138 -19.53 -4.62 4.38
CA TRP A 138 -18.63 -5.71 4.78
C TRP A 138 -17.31 -5.20 5.35
N VAL A 139 -16.76 -4.13 4.76
CA VAL A 139 -15.43 -3.61 5.08
C VAL A 139 -15.43 -2.41 6.02
N LYS A 140 -16.61 -1.98 6.49
CA LYS A 140 -16.77 -0.73 7.25
C LYS A 140 -15.93 -0.72 8.53
N ASP A 141 -15.97 -1.79 9.29
CA ASP A 141 -15.25 -1.85 10.58
C ASP A 141 -13.73 -1.92 10.35
N ALA A 142 -13.29 -2.61 9.29
CA ALA A 142 -11.89 -2.59 8.87
C ALA A 142 -11.41 -1.19 8.47
N HIS A 143 -12.23 -0.39 7.76
CA HIS A 143 -11.88 1.01 7.46
C HIS A 143 -11.64 1.81 8.73
N ILE A 144 -12.51 1.67 9.74
CA ILE A 144 -12.36 2.35 11.03
C ILE A 144 -11.05 1.92 11.70
N MET A 145 -10.81 0.62 11.82
CA MET A 145 -9.60 0.08 12.47
C MET A 145 -8.30 0.54 11.80
N MET A 146 -8.29 0.56 10.45
CA MET A 146 -7.13 1.03 9.68
C MET A 146 -6.91 2.53 9.88
N GLU A 147 -7.98 3.32 9.89
CA GLU A 147 -7.91 4.77 10.09
C GLU A 147 -7.45 5.16 11.50
N GLU A 148 -7.94 4.46 12.53
CA GLU A 148 -7.48 4.63 13.92
C GLU A 148 -5.99 4.30 14.10
N SER A 149 -5.45 3.42 13.25
CA SER A 149 -4.02 3.08 13.21
C SER A 149 -3.17 4.07 12.39
N GLY A 150 -3.80 5.09 11.81
CA GLY A 150 -3.13 6.11 10.98
C GLY A 150 -2.99 5.73 9.52
N ILE A 151 -3.72 4.72 9.03
CA ILE A 151 -3.73 4.32 7.61
C ILE A 151 -4.91 5.00 6.91
N PRO A 152 -4.68 5.97 6.01
CA PRO A 152 -5.76 6.54 5.21
C PRO A 152 -6.39 5.45 4.33
N THR A 153 -7.67 5.15 4.61
CA THR A 153 -8.42 4.07 3.96
C THR A 153 -9.50 4.61 3.04
N PHE A 154 -9.69 3.96 1.88
CA PHE A 154 -10.58 4.42 0.81
C PHE A 154 -11.45 3.29 0.26
N GLU A 155 -12.58 3.66 -0.35
CA GLU A 155 -13.56 2.71 -0.89
C GLU A 155 -13.30 2.29 -2.33
N MET A 156 -12.35 2.93 -3.03
CA MET A 156 -12.08 2.69 -4.45
C MET A 156 -10.57 2.72 -4.72
N PRO A 157 -10.00 1.76 -5.48
CA PRO A 157 -8.56 1.66 -5.71
C PRO A 157 -7.96 2.92 -6.32
N GLN A 158 -8.60 3.46 -7.37
CA GLN A 158 -8.19 4.70 -8.03
C GLN A 158 -8.25 5.91 -7.10
N ARG A 159 -9.17 5.93 -6.11
CA ARG A 159 -9.23 7.03 -5.13
C ARG A 159 -8.08 6.95 -4.12
N ALA A 160 -7.70 5.76 -3.70
CA ALA A 160 -6.55 5.54 -2.82
C ALA A 160 -5.25 5.93 -3.54
N ALA A 161 -5.05 5.39 -4.74
CA ALA A 161 -3.91 5.70 -5.61
C ALA A 161 -3.78 7.21 -5.87
N LYS A 162 -4.88 7.86 -6.30
CA LYS A 162 -4.90 9.31 -6.53
C LYS A 162 -4.59 10.13 -5.29
N ALA A 163 -5.06 9.70 -4.12
CA ALA A 163 -4.77 10.41 -2.87
C ALA A 163 -3.28 10.33 -2.53
N LEU A 164 -2.68 9.14 -2.67
CA LEU A 164 -1.25 8.90 -2.48
C LEU A 164 -0.42 9.74 -3.46
N VAL A 165 -0.76 9.71 -4.75
CA VAL A 165 -0.06 10.49 -5.79
C VAL A 165 -0.10 11.99 -5.49
N ASN A 166 -1.27 12.51 -5.11
CA ASN A 166 -1.39 13.93 -4.79
C ASN A 166 -0.51 14.34 -3.60
N LEU A 167 -0.37 13.47 -2.59
CA LEU A 167 0.49 13.75 -1.45
C LEU A 167 1.97 13.78 -1.85
N ILE A 168 2.41 12.81 -2.66
CA ILE A 168 3.78 12.80 -3.22
C ILE A 168 4.08 14.09 -4.01
N LYS A 169 3.17 14.48 -4.92
CA LYS A 169 3.32 15.71 -5.70
C LYS A 169 3.42 16.96 -4.82
N TYR A 170 2.62 17.00 -3.76
CA TYR A 170 2.68 18.09 -2.80
C TYR A 170 4.00 18.13 -2.03
N ASN A 171 4.47 16.99 -1.49
CA ASN A 171 5.76 16.95 -0.78
C ASN A 171 6.92 17.34 -1.70
N LYS A 172 6.91 16.90 -2.97
CA LYS A 172 7.88 17.34 -3.98
C LYS A 172 7.84 18.85 -4.18
N TYR A 173 6.64 19.43 -4.36
CA TYR A 173 6.48 20.87 -4.55
C TYR A 173 6.99 21.69 -3.35
N ILE A 174 6.66 21.27 -2.12
CA ILE A 174 7.15 21.94 -0.91
C ILE A 174 8.69 21.88 -0.83
N LYS A 175 9.29 20.73 -1.12
CA LYS A 175 10.74 20.57 -1.12
C LYS A 175 11.42 21.48 -2.15
N GLU A 176 10.88 21.56 -3.36
CA GLU A 176 11.39 22.47 -4.41
C GLU A 176 11.28 23.95 -4.00
N LEU A 177 10.23 24.34 -3.28
CA LEU A 177 10.10 25.69 -2.73
C LEU A 177 11.10 25.98 -1.61
N GLU A 178 11.38 25.02 -0.74
CA GLU A 178 12.36 25.16 0.33
C GLU A 178 13.79 25.27 -0.22
N GLU A 179 14.12 24.53 -1.28
CA GLU A 179 15.44 24.59 -1.94
C GLU A 179 15.65 25.88 -2.77
N ALA A 180 14.58 26.55 -3.18
CA ALA A 180 14.63 27.78 -3.95
C ALA A 180 14.79 29.07 -3.12
N ASN A 181 14.64 28.98 -1.79
CA ASN A 181 14.78 30.10 -0.85
C ASN A 181 16.10 30.05 -0.07
#